data_AF-A0A134B8N2-F1
#
_entry.id   AF-A0A134B8N2-F1
#
_cell.length_a   1.000
_cell.length_b   1.000
_cell.length_c   1.000
_cell.angle_alpha   90.00
_cell.angle_beta   90.00
_cell.angle_gamma   90.00
#
_symmetry.space_group_name_H-M   'P 1'
#
loop_
_entity.id
_entity.type
_entity.pdbx_description
1 polymer ?
#
loop_
_entity_poly.entity_id
_entity_poly.type
_entity_poly.pdbx_seq_one_letter_code
_entity_poly.pdbx_strand_id
1 'polypeptide(L)'
;MGVSIVKLYIQTLKATNMYSFDEARQIVRFFNEQNVAIKYWDILQKSVLMELCDNGLATYTENSVEVSPENIYQLDEIERKILGLPNEYPYDMYVEANGSTLTQGDFNYKISFYSFFPGGCILPYEVKGCFVVVDGATYLLSKEQFALYNAIHKFNSLDISEKYKSNNFIRFFNIKGLSKLAAAKLDSYLTDTDVCVPNKIKVLLDYNNNEMHLSASIDSEDSYQFTERFNKKEQVKGTYQLKKIGGKRVYVVHP
;
A
#
# COMPACT_ATOMS: atom_id res chain seq x y z
N MET A 1 -20.73 -8.04 20.19
CA MET A 1 -19.78 -8.11 19.07
C MET A 1 -18.38 -8.14 19.66
N GLY A 2 -17.71 -9.29 19.63
CA GLY A 2 -16.37 -9.42 20.19
C GLY A 2 -15.34 -8.80 19.26
N VAL A 3 -14.51 -7.89 19.79
CA VAL A 3 -13.34 -7.35 19.09
C VAL A 3 -12.32 -8.47 18.95
N SER A 4 -11.91 -8.82 17.72
CA SER A 4 -10.85 -9.79 17.50
C SER A 4 -9.51 -9.15 17.84
N ILE A 5 -9.08 -9.27 19.11
CA ILE A 5 -7.74 -8.86 19.52
C ILE A 5 -6.81 -10.02 19.17
N VAL A 6 -5.98 -9.83 18.15
CA VAL A 6 -5.00 -10.83 17.77
C VAL A 6 -3.72 -10.59 18.58
N LYS A 7 -3.46 -11.47 19.55
CA LYS A 7 -2.22 -11.44 20.33
C LYS A 7 -1.10 -12.04 19.50
N LEU A 8 -0.17 -11.19 19.06
CA LEU A 8 1.12 -11.61 18.53
C LEU A 8 2.05 -11.84 19.73
N TYR A 9 2.30 -13.11 20.06
CA TYR A 9 3.29 -13.47 21.08
C TYR A 9 4.64 -13.61 20.39
N ILE A 10 5.55 -12.63 20.56
CA ILE A 10 6.95 -12.88 20.26
C ILE A 10 7.53 -13.75 21.38
N GLN A 11 7.74 -15.03 21.07
CA GLN A 11 8.65 -15.88 21.83
C GLN A 11 10.08 -15.58 21.39
N THR A 12 10.73 -14.58 21.97
CA THR A 12 12.17 -14.68 22.27
C THR A 12 12.64 -13.58 23.21
N LEU A 13 13.34 -14.04 24.26
CA LEU A 13 14.17 -13.31 25.22
C LEU A 13 13.43 -12.58 26.35
N LYS A 14 13.25 -13.34 27.45
CA LYS A 14 13.24 -12.92 28.86
C LYS A 14 12.88 -11.43 29.14
N ALA A 15 11.63 -11.26 29.57
CA ALA A 15 11.08 -10.20 30.42
C ALA A 15 10.94 -8.80 29.80
N THR A 16 9.70 -8.34 29.54
CA THR A 16 8.81 -7.71 30.56
C THR A 16 7.58 -7.04 29.90
N ASN A 17 7.59 -6.78 28.58
CA ASN A 17 6.49 -6.09 27.89
C ASN A 17 6.13 -6.73 26.54
N MET A 18 4.84 -6.68 26.21
CA MET A 18 4.23 -7.25 25.02
C MET A 18 3.63 -6.13 24.16
N TYR A 19 3.52 -6.38 22.87
CA TYR A 19 2.65 -5.59 22.01
C TYR A 19 1.63 -6.49 21.30
N SER A 20 0.50 -5.92 20.89
CA SER A 20 -0.50 -6.57 20.06
C SER A 20 -0.96 -5.64 18.97
N PHE A 21 -1.48 -6.19 17.89
CA PHE A 21 -2.10 -5.39 16.85
C PHE A 21 -3.63 -5.49 16.95
N ASP A 22 -4.29 -4.34 17.11
CA ASP A 22 -5.73 -4.20 16.99
C ASP A 22 -6.05 -3.95 15.50
N GLU A 23 -6.52 -4.99 14.81
CA GLU A 23 -6.85 -4.92 13.39
C GLU A 23 -8.02 -3.98 13.08
N ALA A 24 -8.99 -3.89 13.99
CA ALA A 24 -10.17 -3.05 13.76
C ALA A 24 -9.80 -1.56 13.83
N ARG A 25 -8.90 -1.21 14.74
CA ARG A 25 -8.46 0.18 14.92
C ARG A 25 -7.17 0.51 14.16
N GLN A 26 -6.49 -0.49 13.61
CA GLN A 26 -5.16 -0.38 13.03
C GLN A 26 -4.15 0.23 14.01
N ILE A 27 -4.07 -0.33 15.22
CA ILE A 27 -3.25 0.20 16.32
C ILE A 27 -2.30 -0.88 16.86
N VAL A 28 -1.04 -0.50 17.06
CA VAL A 28 -0.09 -1.25 17.88
C VAL A 28 -0.27 -0.85 19.33
N ARG A 29 -0.68 -1.80 20.16
CA ARG A 29 -0.90 -1.60 21.59
C ARG A 29 0.24 -2.21 22.37
N PHE A 30 0.98 -1.39 23.11
CA PHE A 30 2.00 -1.84 24.05
C PHE A 30 1.36 -2.05 25.43
N PHE A 31 1.66 -3.15 26.10
CA PHE A 31 1.18 -3.49 27.44
C PHE A 31 2.15 -4.43 28.17
N ASN A 32 2.04 -4.53 29.49
CA ASN A 32 2.78 -5.55 30.26
C ASN A 32 1.99 -6.87 30.30
N GLU A 33 2.66 -8.03 30.29
CA GLU A 33 2.05 -9.37 30.41
C GLU A 33 0.96 -9.49 31.49
N GLN A 34 1.15 -8.78 32.61
CA GLN A 34 0.24 -8.80 33.77
C GLN A 34 -0.80 -7.67 33.75
N ASN A 35 -0.89 -6.89 32.66
CA ASN A 35 -1.67 -5.64 32.55
C ASN A 35 -1.39 -4.66 33.71
N VAL A 36 -0.15 -4.63 34.21
CA VAL A 36 0.25 -3.70 35.27
C VAL A 36 0.36 -2.28 34.72
N ALA A 37 0.06 -1.30 35.57
CA ALA A 37 0.23 0.13 35.26
C ALA A 37 1.63 0.45 34.71
N ILE A 38 1.68 1.35 33.73
CA ILE A 38 2.89 1.73 32.97
C ILE A 38 4.04 2.25 33.86
N LYS A 39 3.73 2.72 35.08
CA LYS A 39 4.75 3.11 36.09
C LYS A 39 5.77 2.01 36.42
N TYR A 40 5.46 0.74 36.17
CA TYR A 40 6.32 -0.41 36.47
C TYR A 40 7.06 -0.98 35.25
N TRP A 41 7.01 -0.29 34.11
CA TRP A 41 7.73 -0.72 32.90
C TRP A 41 9.21 -0.39 32.99
N ASP A 42 10.00 -1.06 32.15
CA ASP A 42 11.40 -0.69 31.92
C ASP A 42 11.53 0.81 31.58
N ILE A 43 12.54 1.45 32.16
CA ILE A 43 12.71 2.91 32.10
C ILE A 43 12.93 3.38 30.66
N LEU A 44 13.70 2.63 29.85
CA LEU A 44 13.99 3.01 28.47
C LEU A 44 12.74 2.88 27.60
N GLN A 45 12.01 1.78 27.72
CA GLN A 45 10.75 1.57 27.00
C GLN A 45 9.71 2.63 27.36
N LYS A 46 9.58 2.92 28.66
CA LYS A 46 8.68 3.96 29.14
C LYS A 46 9.08 5.33 28.57
N SER A 47 10.37 5.66 28.53
CA SER A 47 10.85 6.93 27.98
C SER A 47 10.41 7.12 26.54
N VAL A 48 10.68 6.12 25.68
CA VAL A 48 10.30 6.18 24.24
C VAL A 48 8.78 6.33 24.08
N LEU A 49 7.98 5.56 24.83
CA LEU A 49 6.52 5.61 24.70
C LEU A 49 5.91 6.90 25.26
N MET A 50 6.44 7.44 26.36
CA MET A 50 5.96 8.71 26.90
C MET A 50 6.33 9.87 25.96
N GLU A 51 7.51 9.83 25.33
CA GLU A 51 7.88 10.83 24.32
C GLU A 51 6.91 10.84 23.13
N LEU A 52 6.52 9.66 22.65
CA LEU A 52 5.45 9.56 21.64
C LEU A 52 4.13 10.17 22.13
N CYS A 53 3.76 9.95 23.41
CA CYS A 53 2.55 10.55 23.98
C CYS A 53 2.65 12.08 24.08
N ASP A 54 3.77 12.59 24.58
CA ASP A 54 4.02 14.03 24.76
C ASP A 54 3.99 14.77 23.41
N ASN A 55 4.44 14.11 22.35
CA ASN A 55 4.41 14.61 20.97
C ASN A 55 3.05 14.39 20.25
N GLY A 56 2.05 13.80 20.92
CA GLY A 56 0.73 13.52 20.32
C GLY A 56 0.74 12.39 19.27
N LEU A 57 1.79 11.57 19.25
CA LEU A 57 1.96 10.42 18.36
C LEU A 57 1.45 9.10 18.96
N ALA A 58 1.08 9.10 20.23
CA ALA A 58 0.53 7.94 20.91
C ALA A 58 -0.54 8.32 21.94
N THR A 59 -1.47 7.42 22.17
CA THR A 59 -2.51 7.59 23.19
C THR A 59 -2.16 6.77 24.43
N TYR A 60 -1.95 7.46 25.55
CA TYR A 60 -1.80 6.83 26.85
C TYR A 60 -3.16 6.39 27.41
N THR A 61 -3.21 5.16 27.90
CA THR A 61 -4.31 4.61 28.70
C THR A 61 -3.74 4.07 30.01
N GLU A 62 -4.57 3.71 31.00
CA GLU A 62 -4.09 3.26 32.32
C GLU A 62 -3.04 2.13 32.27
N ASN A 63 -3.20 1.17 31.35
CA ASN A 63 -2.39 -0.05 31.27
C ASN A 63 -1.73 -0.27 29.90
N SER A 64 -1.87 0.67 28.97
CA SER A 64 -1.29 0.53 27.63
C SER A 64 -1.00 1.85 26.93
N VAL A 65 -0.08 1.80 25.98
CA VAL A 65 0.16 2.87 25.04
C VAL A 65 -0.25 2.40 23.65
N GLU A 66 -1.09 3.18 22.99
CA GLU A 66 -1.63 2.89 21.67
C GLU A 66 -0.95 3.77 20.62
N VAL A 67 -0.34 3.14 19.61
CA VAL A 67 0.45 3.81 18.58
C VAL A 67 -0.03 3.35 17.20
N SER A 68 -0.24 4.26 16.27
CA SER A 68 -0.58 3.88 14.89
C SER A 68 0.67 3.37 14.15
N PRO A 69 0.54 2.50 13.13
CA PRO A 69 1.67 2.08 12.30
C PRO A 69 2.48 3.25 11.72
N GLU A 70 1.81 4.32 11.29
CA GLU A 70 2.50 5.52 10.76
C GLU A 70 3.46 6.16 11.77
N ASN A 71 3.12 6.10 13.06
CA ASN A 71 3.96 6.63 14.12
C ASN A 71 5.03 5.62 14.58
N ILE A 72 4.80 4.31 14.41
CA ILE A 72 5.85 3.29 14.58
C ILE A 72 7.00 3.50 13.60
N TYR A 73 6.71 3.89 12.36
CA TYR A 73 7.74 4.16 11.35
C TYR A 73 8.53 5.45 11.56
N GLN A 74 8.15 6.28 12.54
CA GLN A 74 8.95 7.45 12.94
C GLN A 74 10.05 7.10 13.94
N LEU A 75 9.93 5.95 14.60
CA LEU A 75 10.93 5.46 15.54
C LEU A 75 12.16 4.98 14.78
N ASP A 76 13.34 5.29 15.31
CA ASP A 76 14.59 4.76 14.78
C ASP A 76 14.79 3.26 15.13
N GLU A 77 15.84 2.64 14.59
CA GLU A 77 16.11 1.21 14.82
C GLU A 77 16.38 0.89 16.30
N ILE A 78 17.02 1.81 17.04
CA ILE A 78 17.36 1.62 18.45
C ILE A 78 16.10 1.68 19.29
N GLU A 79 15.25 2.67 19.06
CA GLU A 79 13.96 2.83 19.73
C GLU A 79 13.05 1.62 19.48
N ARG A 80 12.96 1.15 18.24
CA ARG A 80 12.18 -0.06 17.91
C ARG A 80 12.69 -1.29 18.65
N LYS A 81 14.02 -1.46 18.74
CA LYS A 81 14.64 -2.55 19.52
C LYS A 81 14.38 -2.40 21.01
N ILE A 82 14.46 -1.19 21.57
CA ILE A 82 14.09 -0.91 22.96
C ILE A 82 12.65 -1.36 23.22
N LEU A 83 11.72 -1.02 22.32
CA LEU A 83 10.31 -1.43 22.41
C LEU A 83 10.05 -2.92 22.14
N GLY A 84 11.08 -3.70 21.78
CA GLY A 84 10.94 -5.12 21.45
C GLY A 84 10.18 -5.36 20.13
N LEU A 85 10.12 -4.36 19.25
CA LEU A 85 9.55 -4.53 17.92
C LEU A 85 10.46 -5.42 17.05
N PRO A 86 9.89 -6.22 16.14
CA PRO A 86 10.64 -7.12 15.30
C PRO A 86 11.45 -6.35 14.25
N ASN A 87 12.45 -7.01 13.70
CA ASN A 87 13.21 -6.46 12.58
C ASN A 87 12.33 -6.27 11.34
N GLU A 88 12.76 -5.39 10.46
CA GLU A 88 12.10 -5.16 9.18
C GLU A 88 12.10 -6.43 8.31
N TYR A 89 11.03 -6.61 7.53
CA TYR A 89 10.85 -7.76 6.65
C TYR A 89 11.88 -7.75 5.51
N PRO A 90 12.79 -8.74 5.44
CA PRO A 90 13.97 -8.64 4.58
C PRO A 90 13.78 -9.28 3.19
N TYR A 91 12.64 -9.91 2.92
CA TYR A 91 12.46 -10.69 1.69
C TYR A 91 11.56 -10.00 0.66
N ASP A 92 11.38 -10.65 -0.51
CA ASP A 92 10.68 -10.08 -1.65
C ASP A 92 9.15 -10.23 -1.53
N MET A 93 8.44 -9.14 -1.83
CA MET A 93 7.00 -9.17 -2.10
C MET A 93 6.76 -9.31 -3.60
N TYR A 94 5.83 -10.18 -3.98
CA TYR A 94 5.39 -10.37 -5.36
C TYR A 94 3.90 -10.11 -5.49
N VAL A 95 3.52 -9.30 -6.47
CA VAL A 95 2.12 -8.92 -6.75
C VAL A 95 1.74 -9.45 -8.13
N GLU A 96 0.67 -10.23 -8.15
CA GLU A 96 0.13 -10.90 -9.33
C GLU A 96 -1.27 -10.37 -9.63
N ALA A 97 -1.62 -10.32 -10.91
CA ALA A 97 -3.02 -10.22 -11.33
C ALA A 97 -3.76 -11.52 -11.01
N ASN A 98 -4.98 -11.38 -10.51
CA ASN A 98 -5.87 -12.49 -10.22
C ASN A 98 -7.28 -12.18 -10.76
N GLY A 99 -7.92 -13.14 -11.41
CA GLY A 99 -9.16 -12.91 -12.18
C GLY A 99 -8.90 -12.47 -13.62
N SER A 100 -9.87 -11.83 -14.26
CA SER A 100 -9.80 -11.53 -15.70
C SER A 100 -8.77 -10.46 -16.08
N THR A 101 -9.17 -9.18 -16.15
CA THR A 101 -8.27 -8.08 -16.53
C THR A 101 -8.67 -6.82 -15.77
N LEU A 102 -7.79 -5.81 -15.72
CA LEU A 102 -8.09 -4.50 -15.11
C LEU A 102 -9.37 -3.83 -15.62
N THR A 103 -9.93 -4.25 -16.76
CA THR A 103 -11.19 -3.71 -17.27
C THR A 103 -12.44 -4.37 -16.70
N GLN A 104 -12.31 -5.47 -15.95
CA GLN A 104 -13.41 -6.30 -15.47
C GLN A 104 -13.54 -6.20 -13.93
N GLY A 105 -14.77 -6.40 -13.44
CA GLY A 105 -15.10 -6.26 -12.01
C GLY A 105 -14.67 -7.43 -11.13
N ASP A 106 -14.33 -8.57 -11.73
CA ASP A 106 -13.80 -9.76 -11.04
C ASP A 106 -12.28 -9.68 -10.78
N PHE A 107 -11.63 -8.64 -11.29
CA PHE A 107 -10.19 -8.43 -11.14
C PHE A 107 -9.81 -8.16 -9.68
N ASN A 108 -8.75 -8.81 -9.24
CA ASN A 108 -8.12 -8.67 -7.93
C ASN A 108 -6.60 -8.77 -8.07
N TYR A 109 -5.89 -8.41 -7.01
CA TYR A 109 -4.47 -8.71 -6.88
C TYR A 109 -4.28 -9.89 -5.94
N LYS A 110 -3.26 -10.71 -6.21
CA LYS A 110 -2.72 -11.65 -5.24
C LYS A 110 -1.36 -11.15 -4.81
N ILE A 111 -1.13 -11.09 -3.50
CA ILE A 111 0.18 -10.76 -2.93
C ILE A 111 0.79 -12.04 -2.37
N SER A 112 2.10 -12.21 -2.53
CA SER A 112 2.83 -13.36 -2.02
C SER A 112 4.21 -12.94 -1.56
N PHE A 113 4.74 -13.66 -0.58
CA PHE A 113 6.01 -13.40 0.05
C PHE A 113 7.00 -14.49 -0.38
N TYR A 114 8.16 -14.10 -0.89
CA TYR A 114 9.16 -15.01 -1.45
C TYR A 114 10.47 -14.88 -0.68
N SER A 115 11.19 -15.99 -0.52
CA SER A 115 12.56 -15.98 0.02
C SER A 115 13.51 -15.11 -0.79
N PHE A 116 13.40 -15.14 -2.12
CA PHE A 116 14.03 -14.19 -3.05
C PHE A 116 13.35 -14.31 -4.41
N PHE A 117 13.41 -13.26 -5.23
CA PHE A 117 12.86 -13.26 -6.59
C PHE A 117 13.87 -12.75 -7.64
N PRO A 118 14.01 -13.43 -8.79
CA PRO A 118 13.33 -14.68 -9.19
C PRO A 118 14.00 -15.94 -8.58
N GLY A 119 13.24 -17.03 -8.47
CA GLY A 119 13.78 -18.38 -8.20
C GLY A 119 13.67 -18.88 -6.75
N GLY A 120 13.23 -18.06 -5.80
CA GLY A 120 12.93 -18.50 -4.44
C GLY A 120 11.57 -19.20 -4.32
N CYS A 121 11.31 -19.76 -3.14
CA CYS A 121 10.03 -20.36 -2.80
C CYS A 121 9.07 -19.33 -2.20
N ILE A 122 7.76 -19.52 -2.45
CA ILE A 122 6.69 -18.86 -1.71
C ILE A 122 6.78 -19.28 -0.26
N LEU A 123 6.79 -18.31 0.65
CA LEU A 123 6.81 -18.52 2.07
C LEU A 123 5.38 -18.49 2.62
N PRO A 124 4.95 -19.49 3.42
CA PRO A 124 3.69 -19.40 4.16
C PRO A 124 3.73 -18.17 5.07
N TYR A 125 2.67 -17.38 5.02
CA TYR A 125 2.64 -16.11 5.72
C TYR A 125 1.29 -15.83 6.38
N GLU A 126 1.34 -15.05 7.45
CA GLU A 126 0.18 -14.45 8.09
C GLU A 126 0.45 -12.96 8.32
N VAL A 127 -0.31 -12.07 7.68
CA VAL A 127 -0.18 -10.63 7.89
C VAL A 127 -1.17 -10.17 8.96
N LYS A 128 -0.67 -9.41 9.94
CA LYS A 128 -1.42 -8.82 11.05
C LYS A 128 -1.05 -7.36 11.16
N GLY A 129 -1.76 -6.53 10.42
CA GLY A 129 -1.43 -5.11 10.33
C GLY A 129 -0.08 -4.86 9.68
N CYS A 130 0.74 -4.05 10.37
CA CYS A 130 2.12 -3.79 9.96
C CYS A 130 3.08 -4.96 10.21
N PHE A 131 2.62 -6.06 10.81
CA PHE A 131 3.45 -7.23 11.04
C PHE A 131 3.16 -8.35 10.05
N VAL A 132 4.18 -9.11 9.71
CA VAL A 132 4.05 -10.35 8.95
C VAL A 132 4.77 -11.47 9.67
N VAL A 133 4.09 -12.60 9.85
CA VAL A 133 4.68 -13.83 10.36
C VAL A 133 5.02 -14.71 9.16
N VAL A 134 6.29 -15.07 9.03
CA VAL A 134 6.81 -15.93 7.96
C VAL A 134 7.70 -16.98 8.58
N ASP A 135 7.39 -18.25 8.31
CA ASP A 135 8.12 -19.40 8.86
C ASP A 135 8.30 -19.34 10.41
N GLY A 136 7.25 -18.92 11.11
CA GLY A 136 7.24 -18.77 12.58
C GLY A 136 7.98 -17.54 13.12
N ALA A 137 8.67 -16.76 12.28
CA ALA A 137 9.31 -15.51 12.66
C ALA A 137 8.42 -14.30 12.33
N THR A 138 8.29 -13.37 13.27
CA THR A 138 7.55 -12.12 13.08
C THR A 138 8.50 -11.02 12.59
N TYR A 139 8.06 -10.28 11.58
CA TYR A 139 8.76 -9.13 11.01
C TYR A 139 7.83 -7.91 10.98
N LEU A 140 8.44 -6.72 10.99
CA LEU A 140 7.75 -5.46 10.71
C LEU A 140 7.83 -5.21 9.20
N LEU A 141 6.70 -5.04 8.52
CA LEU A 141 6.72 -4.52 7.16
C LEU A 141 7.26 -3.09 7.19
N SER A 142 8.13 -2.73 6.24
CA SER A 142 8.48 -1.31 6.05
C SER A 142 7.24 -0.49 5.73
N LYS A 143 7.35 0.85 5.88
CA LYS A 143 6.26 1.78 5.57
C LYS A 143 5.70 1.55 4.17
N GLU A 144 6.56 1.41 3.17
CA GLU A 144 6.21 1.22 1.78
C GLU A 144 5.55 -0.15 1.54
N GLN A 145 6.08 -1.21 2.15
CA GLN A 145 5.51 -2.56 2.07
C GLN A 145 4.11 -2.63 2.70
N PHE A 146 3.91 -2.00 3.86
CA PHE A 146 2.62 -1.93 4.52
C PHE A 146 1.60 -1.09 3.72
N ALA A 147 2.03 0.04 3.17
CA ALA A 147 1.19 0.86 2.31
C ALA A 147 0.73 0.09 1.05
N LEU A 148 1.63 -0.66 0.41
CA LEU A 148 1.30 -1.53 -0.72
C LEU A 148 0.29 -2.60 -0.32
N TYR A 149 0.54 -3.32 0.79
CA TYR A 149 -0.35 -4.37 1.29
C TYR A 149 -1.77 -3.83 1.53
N ASN A 150 -1.89 -2.68 2.22
CA ASN A 150 -3.17 -2.05 2.50
C ASN A 150 -3.87 -1.57 1.23
N ALA A 151 -3.14 -1.01 0.26
CA ALA A 151 -3.73 -0.57 -1.01
C ALA A 151 -4.33 -1.75 -1.80
N ILE A 152 -3.61 -2.88 -1.83
CA ILE A 152 -4.09 -4.13 -2.44
C ILE A 152 -5.29 -4.68 -1.70
N HIS A 153 -5.23 -4.78 -0.37
CA HIS A 153 -6.33 -5.31 0.43
C HIS A 153 -7.59 -4.44 0.27
N LYS A 154 -7.44 -3.11 0.36
CA LYS A 154 -8.53 -2.16 0.13
C LYS A 154 -9.13 -2.29 -1.26
N PHE A 155 -8.33 -2.49 -2.30
CA PHE A 155 -8.82 -2.74 -3.65
C PHE A 155 -9.62 -4.06 -3.73
N ASN A 156 -9.05 -5.14 -3.20
CA ASN A 156 -9.67 -6.46 -3.26
C ASN A 156 -11.01 -6.51 -2.50
N SER A 157 -11.14 -5.74 -1.41
CA SER A 157 -12.37 -5.63 -0.61
C SER A 157 -13.47 -4.76 -1.24
N LEU A 158 -13.23 -4.06 -2.35
CA LEU A 158 -14.28 -3.29 -3.02
C LEU A 158 -15.37 -4.19 -3.59
N ASP A 159 -16.61 -3.69 -3.61
CA ASP A 159 -17.71 -4.35 -4.29
C ASP A 159 -17.47 -4.43 -5.80
N ILE A 160 -18.02 -5.45 -6.46
CA ILE A 160 -17.89 -5.63 -7.91
C ILE A 160 -18.40 -4.40 -8.69
N SER A 161 -19.43 -3.73 -8.19
CA SER A 161 -20.00 -2.51 -8.77
C SER A 161 -19.01 -1.33 -8.74
N GLU A 162 -18.08 -1.31 -7.79
CA GLU A 162 -17.03 -0.29 -7.70
C GLU A 162 -15.82 -0.64 -8.58
N LYS A 163 -15.64 -1.90 -8.96
CA LYS A 163 -14.50 -2.38 -9.77
C LYS A 163 -14.71 -2.19 -11.28
N TYR A 164 -15.09 -1.00 -11.70
CA TYR A 164 -15.20 -0.66 -13.12
C TYR A 164 -13.89 -0.11 -13.70
N LYS A 165 -13.77 -0.19 -15.03
CA LYS A 165 -12.54 0.07 -15.79
C LYS A 165 -11.73 1.31 -15.36
N SER A 166 -12.35 2.49 -15.28
CA SER A 166 -11.61 3.71 -14.91
C SER A 166 -11.09 3.66 -13.47
N ASN A 167 -11.93 3.25 -12.51
CA ASN A 167 -11.53 3.14 -11.10
C ASN A 167 -10.41 2.10 -10.91
N ASN A 168 -10.49 0.97 -11.61
CA ASN A 168 -9.45 -0.06 -11.57
C ASN A 168 -8.10 0.47 -12.05
N PHE A 169 -8.06 1.21 -13.14
CA PHE A 169 -6.82 1.80 -13.65
C PHE A 169 -6.25 2.89 -12.73
N ILE A 170 -7.09 3.76 -12.16
CA ILE A 170 -6.64 4.78 -11.19
C ILE A 170 -6.01 4.10 -9.96
N ARG A 171 -6.66 3.05 -9.44
CA ARG A 171 -6.13 2.29 -8.30
C ARG A 171 -4.88 1.51 -8.66
N PHE A 172 -4.83 0.95 -9.86
CA PHE A 172 -3.63 0.30 -10.37
C PHE A 172 -2.46 1.27 -10.53
N PHE A 173 -2.67 2.50 -10.99
CA PHE A 173 -1.63 3.53 -11.04
C PHE A 173 -0.99 3.73 -9.65
N ASN A 174 -1.81 3.87 -8.61
CA ASN A 174 -1.35 4.00 -7.23
C ASN A 174 -0.63 2.73 -6.73
N ILE A 175 -1.21 1.54 -6.96
CA ILE A 175 -0.62 0.27 -6.55
C ILE A 175 0.73 0.04 -7.25
N LYS A 176 0.84 0.32 -8.56
CA LYS A 176 2.11 0.20 -9.31
C LYS A 176 3.17 1.16 -8.77
N GLY A 177 2.78 2.38 -8.40
CA GLY A 177 3.66 3.33 -7.72
C GLY A 177 4.16 2.82 -6.37
N LEU A 178 3.24 2.30 -5.53
CA LEU A 178 3.58 1.70 -4.23
C LEU A 178 4.47 0.46 -4.38
N SER A 179 4.23 -0.39 -5.38
CA SER A 179 5.08 -1.55 -5.67
C SER A 179 6.52 -1.13 -5.95
N LYS A 180 6.73 -0.03 -6.68
CA LYS A 180 8.07 0.51 -6.93
C LYS A 180 8.75 0.98 -5.64
N LEU A 181 8.03 1.70 -4.78
CA LEU A 181 8.55 2.20 -3.51
C LEU A 181 8.89 1.06 -2.54
N ALA A 182 8.05 0.04 -2.48
CA ALA A 182 8.24 -1.16 -1.65
C ALA A 182 9.26 -2.15 -2.22
N ALA A 183 9.90 -1.83 -3.35
CA ALA A 183 10.75 -2.74 -4.14
C ALA A 183 10.07 -4.08 -4.51
N ALA A 184 8.73 -4.13 -4.51
CA ALA A 184 7.95 -5.31 -4.80
C ALA A 184 8.00 -5.65 -6.30
N LYS A 185 8.01 -6.94 -6.59
CA LYS A 185 8.00 -7.48 -7.95
C LYS A 185 6.56 -7.57 -8.44
N LEU A 186 6.36 -7.32 -9.74
CA LEU A 186 5.06 -7.44 -10.40
C LEU A 186 5.13 -8.56 -11.43
N ASP A 187 3.99 -9.23 -11.66
CA ASP A 187 3.90 -10.16 -12.79
C ASP A 187 4.09 -9.44 -14.15
N SER A 188 4.20 -10.21 -15.23
CA SER A 188 4.40 -9.63 -16.57
C SER A 188 3.24 -8.74 -17.02
N TYR A 189 1.99 -9.09 -16.71
CA TYR A 189 0.82 -8.31 -17.12
C TYR A 189 0.80 -6.92 -16.46
N LEU A 190 1.04 -6.87 -15.16
CA LEU A 190 1.12 -5.63 -14.37
C LEU A 190 2.38 -4.84 -14.73
N THR A 191 3.51 -5.52 -14.97
CA THR A 191 4.75 -4.88 -15.41
C THR A 191 4.56 -4.16 -16.75
N ASP A 192 3.94 -4.83 -17.72
CA ASP A 192 3.76 -4.33 -19.09
C ASP A 192 2.55 -3.41 -19.27
N THR A 193 1.74 -3.22 -18.23
CA THR A 193 0.61 -2.29 -18.25
C THR A 193 1.00 -0.99 -17.56
N ASP A 194 0.99 0.11 -18.29
CA ASP A 194 1.20 1.46 -17.77
C ASP A 194 -0.12 2.25 -17.81
N VAL A 195 -0.31 3.09 -16.78
CA VAL A 195 -1.46 3.99 -16.67
C VAL A 195 -0.95 5.39 -16.46
N CYS A 196 -1.49 6.33 -17.20
CA CYS A 196 -1.32 7.75 -16.99
C CYS A 196 -2.64 8.31 -16.45
N VAL A 197 -2.59 8.86 -15.24
CA VAL A 197 -3.71 9.61 -14.64
C VAL A 197 -3.31 11.08 -14.65
N PRO A 198 -3.65 11.85 -15.70
CA PRO A 198 -3.29 13.26 -15.79
C PRO A 198 -4.02 14.08 -14.73
N ASN A 199 -3.29 14.97 -14.05
CA ASN A 199 -3.89 15.89 -13.08
C ASN A 199 -4.88 16.87 -13.73
N LYS A 200 -4.64 17.25 -14.98
CA LYS A 200 -5.46 18.17 -15.77
C LYS A 200 -5.42 17.79 -17.24
N ILE A 201 -6.55 17.96 -17.93
CA ILE A 201 -6.63 17.94 -19.39
C ILE A 201 -6.68 19.39 -19.86
N LYS A 202 -5.72 19.79 -20.70
CA LYS A 202 -5.68 21.13 -21.28
C LYS A 202 -6.44 21.11 -22.60
N VAL A 203 -7.39 22.04 -22.75
CA VAL A 203 -8.04 22.30 -24.03
C VAL A 203 -7.26 23.39 -24.75
N LEU A 204 -6.75 23.06 -25.93
CA LEU A 204 -6.04 23.96 -26.81
C LEU A 204 -7.02 24.44 -27.90
N LEU A 205 -7.06 25.76 -28.08
CA LEU A 205 -7.80 26.42 -29.14
C LEU A 205 -6.80 26.84 -30.20
N ASP A 206 -7.02 26.39 -31.44
CA ASP A 206 -6.30 26.84 -32.62
C ASP A 206 -7.28 27.50 -33.59
N TYR A 207 -6.86 28.57 -34.24
CA TYR A 207 -7.69 29.33 -35.17
C TYR A 207 -6.99 29.42 -36.51
N ASN A 208 -7.40 28.57 -37.44
CA ASN A 208 -6.83 28.49 -38.78
C ASN A 208 -7.95 28.64 -39.82
N ASN A 209 -7.72 29.42 -40.87
CA ASN A 209 -8.65 29.63 -41.98
C ASN A 209 -10.09 30.03 -41.56
N ASN A 210 -10.22 30.91 -40.56
CA ASN A 210 -11.50 31.32 -39.95
C ASN A 210 -12.29 30.20 -39.25
N GLU A 211 -11.70 29.02 -39.06
CA GLU A 211 -12.29 27.92 -38.31
C GLU A 211 -11.58 27.76 -36.96
N MET A 212 -12.38 27.59 -35.90
CA MET A 212 -11.89 27.29 -34.56
C MET A 212 -11.74 25.77 -34.41
N HIS A 213 -10.52 25.32 -34.13
CA HIS A 213 -10.19 23.94 -33.82
C HIS A 213 -9.95 23.77 -32.32
N LEU A 214 -10.64 22.80 -31.72
CA LEU A 214 -10.43 22.39 -30.35
C LEU A 214 -9.63 21.09 -30.31
N SER A 215 -8.59 21.04 -29.49
CA SER A 215 -7.84 19.81 -29.22
C SER A 215 -7.56 19.65 -27.73
N ALA A 216 -7.40 18.41 -27.28
CA ALA A 216 -7.08 18.12 -25.89
C ALA A 216 -5.62 17.66 -25.76
N SER A 217 -4.93 18.09 -24.71
CA SER A 217 -3.57 17.66 -24.37
C SER A 217 -3.45 17.31 -22.88
N ILE A 218 -2.46 16.50 -22.55
CA ILE A 218 -2.16 16.06 -21.18
C ILE A 218 -0.71 16.35 -20.85
N ASP A 219 -0.40 16.45 -19.56
CA ASP A 219 0.96 16.66 -19.08
C ASP A 219 1.73 15.32 -19.01
N SER A 220 2.01 14.75 -20.18
CA SER A 220 2.67 13.45 -20.34
C SER A 220 3.39 13.37 -21.69
N GLU A 221 4.45 12.56 -21.75
CA GLU A 221 5.13 12.19 -23.00
C GLU A 221 4.17 11.58 -24.04
N ASP A 222 3.07 10.99 -23.57
CA ASP A 222 2.06 10.36 -24.41
C ASP A 222 1.01 11.34 -24.96
N SER A 223 1.16 12.66 -24.72
CA SER A 223 0.15 13.66 -25.08
C SER A 223 -0.22 13.67 -26.55
N TYR A 224 0.74 13.52 -27.47
CA TYR A 224 0.46 13.53 -28.91
C TYR A 224 -0.53 12.41 -29.30
N GLN A 225 -0.28 11.19 -28.83
CA GLN A 225 -1.15 10.06 -29.11
C GLN A 225 -2.50 10.19 -28.43
N PHE A 226 -2.54 10.74 -27.22
CA PHE A 226 -3.78 11.06 -26.54
C PHE A 226 -4.62 12.03 -27.38
N THR A 227 -4.04 13.14 -27.86
CA THR A 227 -4.73 14.13 -28.70
C THR A 227 -5.31 13.50 -29.96
N GLU A 228 -4.53 12.70 -30.69
CA GLU A 228 -5.01 12.01 -31.90
C GLU A 228 -6.18 11.07 -31.62
N ARG A 229 -6.17 10.36 -30.48
CA ARG A 229 -7.24 9.44 -30.09
C ARG A 229 -8.46 10.17 -29.57
N PHE A 230 -8.27 11.28 -28.87
CA PHE A 230 -9.33 12.12 -28.32
C PHE A 230 -10.14 12.75 -29.46
N ASN A 231 -9.46 13.40 -30.41
CA ASN A 231 -10.12 14.11 -31.52
C ASN A 231 -10.89 13.19 -32.48
N LYS A 232 -10.57 11.89 -32.52
CA LYS A 232 -11.27 10.88 -33.34
C LYS A 232 -12.57 10.36 -32.71
N LYS A 233 -12.95 10.81 -31.51
CA LYS A 233 -14.15 10.34 -30.81
C LYS A 233 -15.21 11.43 -30.76
N GLU A 234 -16.42 11.06 -31.13
CA GLU A 234 -17.61 11.93 -31.03
C GLU A 234 -17.97 12.27 -29.57
N GLN A 235 -17.61 11.39 -28.63
CA GLN A 235 -17.86 11.58 -27.20
C GLN A 235 -16.59 11.33 -26.38
N VAL A 236 -16.42 12.15 -25.34
CA VAL A 236 -15.33 12.00 -24.36
C VAL A 236 -15.46 10.67 -23.63
N LYS A 237 -14.37 9.91 -23.56
CA LYS A 237 -14.34 8.59 -22.91
C LYS A 237 -13.60 8.62 -21.58
N GLY A 238 -14.05 7.81 -20.63
CA GLY A 238 -13.36 7.51 -19.35
C GLY A 238 -11.92 7.04 -19.48
N THR A 239 -11.60 6.37 -20.59
CA THR A 239 -10.29 5.74 -20.79
C THR A 239 -9.92 5.74 -22.27
N TYR A 240 -8.67 6.08 -22.56
CA TYR A 240 -8.07 6.02 -23.89
C TYR A 240 -6.89 5.05 -23.88
N GLN A 241 -6.93 4.06 -24.78
CA GLN A 241 -5.81 3.15 -24.99
C GLN A 241 -4.89 3.71 -26.07
N LEU A 242 -3.62 3.89 -25.73
CA LEU A 242 -2.59 4.40 -26.64
C LEU A 242 -1.79 3.23 -27.24
N LYS A 243 -1.08 3.49 -28.34
CA LYS A 243 -0.22 2.49 -29.00
C LYS A 243 1.23 2.74 -28.55
N LYS A 244 1.93 1.76 -27.98
CA LYS A 244 3.38 1.92 -27.73
C LYS A 244 4.21 0.85 -28.41
N ILE A 245 5.46 1.23 -28.71
CA ILE A 245 6.52 0.41 -29.29
C ILE A 245 7.00 -0.57 -28.21
N GLY A 246 7.18 -1.85 -28.54
CA GLY A 246 7.69 -2.86 -27.62
C GLY A 246 6.65 -3.63 -26.79
N GLY A 247 5.36 -3.57 -27.13
CA GLY A 247 4.33 -4.47 -26.58
C GLY A 247 3.63 -4.02 -25.28
N LYS A 248 4.08 -2.92 -24.66
CA LYS A 248 3.47 -2.35 -23.45
C LYS A 248 2.11 -1.69 -23.73
N ARG A 249 1.19 -1.79 -22.78
CA ARG A 249 -0.17 -1.22 -22.87
C ARG A 249 -0.23 0.07 -22.06
N VAL A 250 -0.49 1.20 -22.71
CA VAL A 250 -0.67 2.48 -22.02
C VAL A 250 -2.14 2.89 -22.04
N TYR A 251 -2.67 3.22 -20.85
CA TYR A 251 -4.02 3.74 -20.69
C TYR A 251 -3.97 5.15 -20.09
N VAL A 252 -4.63 6.11 -20.74
CA VAL A 252 -4.92 7.42 -20.15
C VAL A 252 -6.32 7.37 -19.55
N VAL A 253 -6.44 7.70 -18.27
CA VAL A 253 -7.71 7.63 -17.53
C VAL A 253 -8.01 8.97 -16.89
N HIS A 254 -9.24 9.45 -17.09
CA HIS A 254 -9.72 10.63 -16.39
C HIS A 254 -10.40 10.21 -15.06
N PRO A 255 -10.10 10.90 -13.95
CA PRO A 255 -10.82 10.73 -12.69
C PRO A 255 -12.21 11.37 -12.72
#